data_AF-A0A671XKS8-F1
#
_entry.id   AF-A0A671XKS8-F1
#
_cell.length_a   1.000
_cell.length_b   1.000
_cell.length_c   1.000
_cell.angle_alpha   90.00
_cell.angle_beta   90.00
_cell.angle_gamma   90.00
#
_symmetry.space_group_name_H-M   'P 1'
#
loop_
_entity.id
_entity.type
_entity.pdbx_description
1 polymer ?
#
loop_
_entity_poly.entity_id
_entity_poly.type
_entity_poly.pdbx_seq_one_letter_code
_entity_poly.pdbx_strand_id
1 'polypeptide(L)'
;MTEQSATVENKVGRCMLHNWVEERAVAALDTGKTTAQIQKHGHKGILTLDEDSKLENVTTFKAVYIPPRSPGVRLRGVRGELLEKHIAQMISENIQAEQKRPTPKTDFRSATQKDFFEKGFVPCTPKTTQVHDYKTDQAVTFWSENCQRIQGVTAVKTQKAPFRKSALFSTPISERLDEIEVPPDN
;
A
#
# COMPACT_ATOMS: atom_id res chain seq x y z
N MET A 1 7.33 -53.36 -73.00
CA MET A 1 8.70 -53.05 -73.45
C MET A 1 9.11 -51.78 -72.72
N THR A 2 10.11 -51.87 -71.87
CA THR A 2 10.57 -50.81 -70.97
C THR A 2 11.76 -50.13 -71.65
N GLU A 3 11.57 -48.93 -72.20
CA GLU A 3 12.66 -48.12 -72.74
C GLU A 3 13.39 -47.44 -71.58
N GLN A 4 14.65 -47.82 -71.40
CA GLN A 4 15.55 -47.20 -70.44
C GLN A 4 16.01 -45.84 -70.98
N SER A 5 15.81 -44.78 -70.19
CA SER A 5 16.38 -43.46 -70.45
C SER A 5 17.90 -43.52 -70.26
N ALA A 6 18.64 -43.40 -71.36
CA ALA A 6 20.09 -43.35 -71.34
C ALA A 6 20.59 -42.10 -70.59
N THR A 7 21.20 -42.30 -69.42
CA THR A 7 22.05 -41.30 -68.76
C THR A 7 23.30 -41.10 -69.62
N VAL A 8 23.37 -39.99 -70.33
CA VAL A 8 24.56 -39.57 -71.06
C VAL A 8 25.62 -39.18 -70.02
N GLU A 9 26.56 -40.08 -69.76
CA GLU A 9 27.77 -39.73 -69.01
C GLU A 9 28.62 -38.76 -69.84
N ASN A 10 28.69 -37.50 -69.42
CA ASN A 10 29.59 -36.52 -70.01
C ASN A 10 31.04 -36.90 -69.66
N LYS A 11 31.75 -37.53 -70.62
CA LYS A 11 33.17 -37.92 -70.48
C LYS A 11 34.09 -36.73 -70.77
N VAL A 12 34.16 -35.78 -69.83
CA VAL A 12 35.01 -34.57 -69.93
C VAL A 12 36.49 -34.92 -69.71
N GLY A 13 37.42 -34.34 -70.49
CA GLY A 13 38.88 -34.45 -70.25
C GLY A 13 39.60 -35.79 -70.52
N ARG A 14 39.00 -36.77 -71.19
CA ARG A 14 39.65 -38.08 -71.47
C ARG A 14 40.82 -37.99 -72.46
N CYS A 15 40.71 -37.16 -73.48
CA CYS A 15 41.76 -36.99 -74.50
C CYS A 15 42.59 -35.73 -74.24
N MET A 16 43.90 -35.76 -74.51
CA MET A 16 44.81 -34.61 -74.35
C MET A 16 44.72 -33.66 -75.55
N LEU A 17 43.51 -33.31 -75.94
CA LEU A 17 43.22 -32.39 -77.04
C LEU A 17 42.51 -31.17 -76.46
N HIS A 18 42.88 -29.99 -76.95
CA HIS A 18 42.29 -28.70 -76.53
C HIS A 18 42.52 -28.39 -75.03
N ASN A 19 41.49 -27.92 -74.32
CA ASN A 19 41.53 -27.39 -72.95
C ASN A 19 41.51 -28.50 -71.89
N TRP A 20 42.23 -29.60 -72.16
CA TRP A 20 42.11 -30.83 -71.38
C TRP A 20 42.64 -30.69 -69.94
N VAL A 21 43.57 -29.76 -69.70
CA VAL A 21 44.16 -29.51 -68.37
C VAL A 21 43.12 -28.89 -67.44
N GLU A 22 42.44 -27.85 -67.91
CA GLU A 22 41.39 -27.12 -67.23
C GLU A 22 40.16 -28.01 -67.04
N GLU A 23 39.80 -28.79 -68.06
CA GLU A 23 38.74 -29.80 -67.98
C GLU A 23 39.00 -30.83 -66.87
N ARG A 24 40.23 -31.34 -66.74
CA ARG A 24 40.59 -32.26 -65.66
C ARG A 24 40.67 -31.59 -64.30
N ALA A 25 41.14 -30.35 -64.23
CA ALA A 25 41.22 -29.59 -62.98
C ALA A 25 39.83 -29.30 -62.39
N VAL A 26 38.83 -29.08 -63.26
CA VAL A 26 37.45 -28.76 -62.85
C VAL A 26 36.56 -30.01 -62.77
N ALA A 27 36.97 -31.17 -63.30
CA ALA A 27 36.18 -32.40 -63.31
C ALA A 27 35.65 -32.84 -61.94
N ALA A 28 36.42 -32.64 -60.86
CA ALA A 28 35.97 -32.96 -59.49
C ALA A 28 34.94 -31.97 -58.93
N LEU A 29 34.88 -30.75 -59.48
CA LEU A 29 33.90 -29.72 -59.13
C LEU A 29 32.61 -29.86 -59.95
N ASP A 30 32.69 -30.42 -61.15
CA ASP A 30 31.57 -30.73 -62.05
C ASP A 30 30.76 -31.96 -61.60
N THR A 31 30.38 -31.97 -60.32
CA THR A 31 29.57 -33.03 -59.71
C THR A 31 28.08 -32.80 -59.97
N GLY A 32 27.68 -32.47 -61.20
CA GLY A 32 26.27 -32.38 -61.62
C GLY A 32 25.34 -31.51 -60.75
N LYS A 33 25.88 -30.68 -59.84
CA LYS A 33 25.08 -29.86 -58.93
C LYS A 33 24.36 -28.83 -59.77
N THR A 34 23.03 -28.92 -59.78
CA THR A 34 22.19 -27.92 -60.46
C THR A 34 22.63 -26.52 -60.04
N THR A 35 22.66 -25.58 -60.99
CA THR A 35 23.05 -24.18 -60.76
C THR A 35 22.28 -23.55 -59.60
N ALA A 36 21.03 -23.98 -59.39
CA ALA A 36 20.19 -23.61 -58.25
C ALA A 36 20.80 -23.97 -56.88
N GLN A 37 21.53 -25.08 -56.78
CA GLN A 37 22.16 -25.51 -55.53
C GLN A 37 23.42 -24.70 -55.22
N ILE A 38 24.20 -24.35 -56.25
CA ILE A 38 25.37 -23.46 -56.11
C ILE A 38 24.92 -22.04 -55.73
N GLN A 39 23.82 -21.55 -56.31
CA GLN A 39 23.25 -20.25 -55.93
C GLN A 39 22.70 -20.22 -54.50
N LYS A 40 22.17 -21.34 -54.01
CA LYS A 40 21.62 -21.44 -52.65
C LYS A 40 22.69 -21.62 -51.56
N HIS A 41 23.72 -22.42 -51.81
CA HIS A 41 24.70 -22.80 -50.79
C HIS A 41 26.09 -22.17 -51.00
N GLY A 42 26.34 -21.59 -52.18
CA GLY A 42 27.63 -21.02 -52.54
C GLY A 42 28.65 -22.05 -52.99
N HIS A 43 29.85 -21.58 -53.31
CA HIS A 43 30.97 -22.45 -53.70
C HIS A 43 31.70 -22.99 -52.46
N LYS A 44 31.82 -24.31 -52.36
CA LYS A 44 32.62 -24.98 -51.33
C LYS A 44 34.08 -24.51 -51.43
N GLY A 45 34.67 -24.10 -50.31
CA GLY A 45 36.07 -23.63 -50.23
C GLY A 45 36.29 -22.14 -50.45
N ILE A 46 35.27 -21.38 -50.90
CA ILE A 46 35.33 -19.90 -50.94
C ILE A 46 34.78 -19.31 -49.65
N LEU A 47 33.71 -19.89 -49.12
CA LEU A 47 33.18 -19.51 -47.81
C LEU A 47 33.97 -20.26 -46.72
N THR A 48 34.42 -19.52 -45.71
CA THR A 48 35.04 -20.06 -44.48
C THR A 48 34.04 -20.76 -43.57
N LEU A 49 32.76 -20.78 -43.95
CA LEU A 49 31.70 -21.48 -43.25
C LEU A 49 31.77 -22.97 -43.61
N ASP A 50 32.07 -23.79 -42.64
CA ASP A 50 31.95 -25.24 -42.75
C ASP A 50 30.46 -25.60 -42.76
N GLU A 51 29.94 -26.00 -43.93
CA GLU A 51 28.53 -26.35 -44.14
C GLU A 51 28.09 -27.54 -43.26
N ASP A 52 29.02 -28.41 -42.87
CA ASP A 52 28.75 -29.60 -42.06
C ASP A 52 28.90 -29.33 -40.54
N SER A 53 29.37 -28.13 -40.16
CA SER A 53 29.51 -27.74 -38.76
C SER A 53 28.17 -27.27 -38.17
N LYS A 54 27.89 -27.67 -36.92
CA LYS A 54 26.77 -27.08 -36.18
C LYS A 54 27.09 -25.60 -35.95
N LEU A 55 26.15 -24.72 -36.29
CA LEU A 55 26.30 -23.28 -36.05
C LEU A 55 26.68 -23.03 -34.58
N GLU A 56 27.87 -22.44 -34.36
CA GLU A 56 28.29 -21.99 -33.04
C GLU A 56 27.26 -20.95 -32.53
N ASN A 57 26.58 -21.25 -31.42
CA ASN A 57 25.55 -20.38 -30.84
C ASN A 57 26.12 -19.12 -30.15
N VAL A 58 27.44 -18.90 -30.27
CA VAL A 58 28.15 -17.82 -29.59
C VAL A 58 28.40 -16.70 -30.58
N THR A 59 27.69 -15.59 -30.37
CA THR A 59 27.95 -14.34 -31.10
C THR A 59 29.38 -13.87 -30.88
N THR A 60 29.99 -13.22 -31.87
CA THR A 60 31.34 -12.63 -31.77
C THR A 60 31.52 -11.75 -30.53
N PHE A 61 30.48 -11.00 -30.15
CA PHE A 61 30.48 -10.19 -28.93
C PHE A 61 30.71 -11.03 -27.66
N LYS A 62 29.96 -12.12 -27.47
CA LYS A 62 30.12 -13.02 -26.32
C LYS A 62 31.47 -13.75 -26.30
N ALA A 63 32.04 -14.03 -27.48
CA ALA A 63 33.36 -14.66 -27.58
C ALA A 63 34.49 -13.72 -27.16
N VAL A 64 34.37 -12.42 -27.49
CA VAL A 64 35.41 -11.42 -27.22
C VAL A 64 35.27 -10.81 -25.82
N TYR A 65 34.04 -10.55 -25.36
CA TYR A 65 33.78 -9.87 -24.09
C TYR A 65 33.38 -10.86 -22.98
N ILE A 66 34.38 -11.59 -22.49
CA ILE A 66 34.22 -12.51 -21.35
C ILE A 66 34.47 -11.74 -20.04
N PRO A 67 33.67 -11.93 -18.98
CA PRO A 67 33.94 -11.33 -17.68
C PRO A 67 35.37 -11.66 -17.21
N PRO A 68 36.14 -10.69 -16.70
CA PRO A 68 37.50 -10.94 -16.28
C PRO A 68 37.50 -11.98 -15.16
N ARG A 69 38.21 -13.08 -15.39
CA ARG A 69 38.40 -14.10 -14.37
C ARG A 69 39.41 -13.58 -13.35
N SER A 70 39.12 -13.74 -12.07
CA SER A 70 40.11 -13.45 -11.04
C SER A 70 41.35 -14.32 -11.27
N PRO A 71 42.57 -13.78 -11.01
CA PRO A 71 43.77 -14.60 -11.00
C PRO A 71 43.51 -15.79 -10.06
N GLY A 72 43.66 -17.02 -10.54
CA GLY A 72 43.45 -18.24 -9.73
C GLY A 72 44.47 -18.43 -8.60
N VAL A 73 45.17 -17.35 -8.24
CA VAL A 73 46.25 -17.28 -7.28
C VAL A 73 45.84 -16.30 -6.18
N ARG A 74 46.18 -16.63 -4.93
CA ARG A 74 45.94 -15.74 -3.80
C ARG A 74 46.80 -14.49 -3.93
N LEU A 75 46.16 -13.32 -3.91
CA LEU A 75 46.82 -12.02 -3.98
C LEU A 75 47.29 -11.52 -2.60
N ARG A 76 46.78 -12.11 -1.51
CA ARG A 76 47.02 -11.68 -0.13
C ARG A 76 47.49 -12.85 0.73
N GLY A 77 48.35 -12.55 1.70
CA GLY A 77 48.82 -13.55 2.66
C GLY A 77 47.76 -13.95 3.69
N VAL A 78 47.82 -15.19 4.17
CA VAL A 78 46.85 -15.79 5.11
C VAL A 78 46.67 -14.96 6.38
N ARG A 79 47.77 -14.45 6.96
CA ARG A 79 47.73 -13.61 8.17
C ARG A 79 46.95 -12.31 7.94
N GLY A 80 47.14 -11.67 6.79
CA GLY A 80 46.46 -10.42 6.44
C GLY A 80 44.97 -10.64 6.26
N GLU A 81 44.58 -11.69 5.55
CA GLU A 81 43.16 -12.04 5.34
C GLU A 81 42.44 -12.35 6.65
N LEU A 82 43.08 -13.09 7.56
CA LEU A 82 42.51 -13.41 8.87
C LEU A 82 42.34 -12.16 9.73
N LEU A 83 43.34 -11.28 9.73
CA LEU A 83 43.27 -10.01 10.46
C LEU A 83 42.13 -9.14 9.90
N GLU A 84 42.00 -9.01 8.59
CA GLU A 84 40.92 -8.23 7.97
C GLU A 84 39.54 -8.78 8.31
N LYS A 85 39.37 -10.11 8.26
CA LYS A 85 38.11 -10.75 8.67
C LYS A 85 37.80 -10.47 10.14
N HIS A 86 38.81 -10.52 11.00
CA HIS A 86 38.63 -10.25 12.42
C HIS A 86 38.23 -8.79 12.69
N ILE A 87 38.88 -7.81 12.05
CA ILE A 87 38.48 -6.40 12.27
C ILE A 87 37.10 -6.14 11.66
N ALA A 88 36.77 -6.73 10.50
CA ALA A 88 35.45 -6.60 9.89
C ALA A 88 34.36 -7.14 10.82
N GLN A 89 34.61 -8.29 11.46
CA GLN A 89 33.71 -8.86 12.45
C GLN A 89 33.56 -7.93 13.67
N MET A 90 34.67 -7.47 14.26
CA MET A 90 34.64 -6.53 15.39
C MET A 90 33.84 -5.26 15.07
N ILE A 91 34.06 -4.67 13.89
CA ILE A 91 33.34 -3.47 13.44
C ILE A 91 31.84 -3.78 13.32
N SER A 92 31.49 -4.93 12.73
CA SER A 92 30.08 -5.33 12.60
C SER A 92 29.39 -5.53 13.95
N GLU A 93 30.09 -6.13 14.91
CA GLU A 93 29.60 -6.35 16.28
C GLU A 93 29.40 -5.02 17.01
N ASN A 94 30.36 -4.10 16.89
CA ASN A 94 30.25 -2.76 17.47
C ASN A 94 29.06 -1.98 16.90
N ILE A 95 28.88 -1.98 15.57
CA ILE A 95 27.73 -1.33 14.92
C ILE A 95 26.42 -1.95 15.39
N GLN A 96 26.35 -3.28 15.47
CA GLN A 96 25.16 -3.96 15.98
C GLN A 96 24.89 -3.61 17.44
N ALA A 97 25.91 -3.49 18.29
CA ALA A 97 25.77 -3.10 19.68
C ALA A 97 25.26 -1.66 19.82
N GLU A 98 25.75 -0.74 19.00
CA GLU A 98 25.27 0.65 18.95
C GLU A 98 23.82 0.74 18.44
N GLN A 99 23.45 -0.09 17.46
CA GLN A 99 22.10 -0.14 16.92
C GLN A 99 21.11 -0.78 17.90
N LYS A 100 21.55 -1.79 18.67
CA LYS A 100 20.79 -2.44 19.74
C LYS A 100 20.71 -1.60 21.02
N ARG A 101 20.81 -0.26 20.93
CA ARG A 101 20.41 0.59 22.05
C ARG A 101 18.96 0.25 22.41
N PRO A 102 18.65 0.05 23.70
CA PRO A 102 17.28 -0.24 24.12
C PRO A 102 16.43 0.95 23.68
N THR A 103 15.61 0.72 22.65
CA THR A 103 14.63 1.72 22.23
C THR A 103 13.75 2.00 23.45
N PRO A 104 13.51 3.28 23.80
CA PRO A 104 12.56 3.57 24.86
C PRO A 104 11.26 2.86 24.55
N LYS A 105 10.66 2.22 25.56
CA LYS A 105 9.40 1.50 25.40
C LYS A 105 8.38 2.47 24.80
N THR A 106 7.80 2.11 23.66
CA THR A 106 6.79 2.94 23.01
C THR A 106 5.55 2.99 23.90
N ASP A 107 5.23 4.18 24.39
CA ASP A 107 3.96 4.42 25.09
C ASP A 107 2.84 4.55 24.04
N PHE A 108 1.95 3.57 23.99
CA PHE A 108 0.78 3.58 23.09
C PHE A 108 -0.41 4.39 23.64
N ARG A 109 -0.22 5.12 24.73
CA ARG A 109 -1.29 5.89 25.38
C ARG A 109 -1.38 7.25 24.72
N SER A 110 -2.60 7.69 24.42
CA SER A 110 -2.83 9.08 23.99
C SER A 110 -2.55 10.06 25.13
N ALA A 111 -2.22 11.31 24.81
CA ALA A 111 -2.07 12.37 25.81
C ALA A 111 -3.32 12.46 26.69
N THR A 112 -4.52 12.34 26.09
CA THR A 112 -5.79 12.33 26.82
C THR A 112 -5.87 11.20 27.85
N GLN A 113 -5.47 9.98 27.47
CA GLN A 113 -5.51 8.83 28.37
C GLN A 113 -4.49 8.94 29.51
N LYS A 114 -3.36 9.60 29.28
CA LYS A 114 -2.32 9.80 30.29
C LYS A 114 -2.69 10.91 31.27
N ASP A 115 -3.20 12.02 30.76
CA ASP A 115 -3.32 13.25 31.54
C ASP A 115 -4.73 13.45 32.13
N PHE A 116 -5.77 12.87 31.51
CA PHE A 116 -7.17 13.11 31.89
C PHE A 116 -7.91 11.87 32.38
N PHE A 117 -7.32 10.67 32.28
CA PHE A 117 -7.97 9.46 32.76
C PHE A 117 -7.60 9.20 34.22
N GLU A 118 -8.34 9.82 35.14
CA GLU A 118 -8.20 9.57 36.56
C GLU A 118 -8.79 8.20 36.92
N LYS A 119 -7.95 7.27 37.37
CA LYS A 119 -8.39 5.94 37.81
C LYS A 119 -9.05 6.06 39.17
N GLY A 120 -10.37 5.87 39.23
CA GLY A 120 -11.11 5.84 40.49
C GLY A 120 -12.48 6.53 40.45
N PHE A 121 -12.78 7.28 39.40
CA PHE A 121 -14.13 7.80 39.21
C PHE A 121 -15.09 6.67 38.85
N VAL A 122 -15.88 6.24 39.83
CA VAL A 122 -17.03 5.37 39.62
C VAL A 122 -18.27 6.28 39.67
N PRO A 123 -18.96 6.52 38.54
CA PRO A 123 -20.21 7.26 38.56
C PRO A 123 -21.19 6.50 39.46
N CYS A 124 -21.45 7.06 40.64
CA CYS A 124 -22.45 6.52 41.56
C CYS A 124 -23.64 7.47 41.54
N THR A 125 -24.78 6.98 41.05
CA THR A 125 -26.01 7.75 41.13
C THR A 125 -26.41 7.89 42.60
N PRO A 126 -26.55 9.11 43.13
CA PRO A 126 -26.98 9.29 44.51
C PRO A 126 -28.35 8.64 44.69
N LYS A 127 -28.58 8.03 45.85
CA LYS A 127 -29.91 7.49 46.18
C LYS A 127 -30.89 8.65 46.30
N THR A 128 -31.96 8.59 45.51
CA THR A 128 -33.05 9.56 45.57
C THR A 128 -33.75 9.47 46.93
N THR A 129 -33.64 10.50 47.75
CA THR A 129 -34.23 10.56 49.10
C THR A 129 -35.74 10.88 49.08
N GLN A 130 -36.23 11.57 48.04
CA GLN A 130 -37.62 11.94 47.87
C GLN A 130 -38.11 11.65 46.45
N VAL A 131 -39.32 11.08 46.34
CA VAL A 131 -40.01 10.86 45.07
C VAL A 131 -40.60 12.21 44.63
N HIS A 132 -39.88 12.93 43.79
CA HIS A 132 -40.37 14.15 43.15
C HIS A 132 -40.99 13.82 41.80
N ASP A 133 -42.22 14.27 41.56
CA ASP A 133 -42.86 14.15 40.24
C ASP A 133 -42.78 15.51 39.52
N TYR A 134 -41.99 15.54 38.44
CA TYR A 134 -41.73 16.73 37.65
C TYR A 134 -43.00 17.34 37.01
N LYS A 135 -44.10 16.58 36.90
CA LYS A 135 -45.35 17.07 36.33
C LYS A 135 -46.24 17.77 37.35
N THR A 136 -46.16 17.37 38.62
CA THR A 136 -47.06 17.83 39.67
C THR A 136 -46.39 18.79 40.63
N ASP A 137 -45.09 18.62 40.88
CA ASP A 137 -44.36 19.45 41.82
C ASP A 137 -44.07 20.82 41.21
N GLN A 138 -44.31 21.86 42.00
CA GLN A 138 -44.01 23.22 41.59
C GLN A 138 -42.49 23.43 41.61
N ALA A 139 -41.95 24.00 40.53
CA ALA A 139 -40.54 24.35 40.48
C ALA A 139 -40.20 25.37 41.59
N VAL A 140 -39.16 25.07 42.35
CA VAL A 140 -38.58 26.03 43.29
C VAL A 140 -37.86 27.10 42.49
N THR A 141 -38.43 28.29 42.49
CA THR A 141 -37.91 29.48 41.81
C THR A 141 -37.79 30.61 42.81
N PHE A 142 -37.02 31.64 42.46
CA PHE A 142 -36.95 32.88 43.24
C PHE A 142 -38.33 33.43 43.61
N TRP A 143 -39.29 33.35 42.67
CA TRP A 143 -40.65 33.84 42.84
C TRP A 143 -41.48 32.99 43.82
N SER A 144 -41.37 31.66 43.78
CA SER A 144 -42.10 30.79 44.72
C SER A 144 -41.63 30.97 46.15
N GLU A 145 -40.32 31.19 46.36
CA GLU A 145 -39.75 31.44 47.69
C GLU A 145 -40.14 32.82 48.25
N ASN A 146 -40.20 33.85 47.40
CA ASN A 146 -40.44 35.23 47.82
C ASN A 146 -41.90 35.70 47.64
N CYS A 147 -42.83 34.81 47.30
CA CYS A 147 -44.22 35.16 46.97
C CYS A 147 -44.96 35.98 48.05
N GLN A 148 -44.54 35.88 49.32
CA GLN A 148 -45.12 36.67 50.43
C GLN A 148 -44.48 38.06 50.62
N ARG A 149 -43.27 38.28 50.07
CA ARG A 149 -42.47 39.50 50.28
C ARG A 149 -42.53 40.46 49.08
N ILE A 150 -43.00 39.98 47.93
CA ILE A 150 -43.06 40.76 46.69
C ILE A 150 -44.23 41.75 46.74
N GLN A 151 -43.98 42.98 46.33
CA GLN A 151 -44.97 44.05 46.22
C GLN A 151 -45.37 44.27 44.75
N GLY A 152 -46.55 44.85 44.51
CA GLY A 152 -47.02 45.16 43.15
C GLY A 152 -47.66 43.99 42.39
N VAL A 153 -47.91 42.86 43.06
CA VAL A 153 -48.61 41.70 42.50
C VAL A 153 -49.94 41.47 43.22
N THR A 154 -50.85 40.72 42.59
CA THR A 154 -52.08 40.27 43.26
C THR A 154 -51.73 39.41 44.48
N ALA A 155 -52.41 39.65 45.60
CA ALA A 155 -52.25 38.86 46.82
C ALA A 155 -52.49 37.35 46.58
N VAL A 156 -51.58 36.54 47.13
CA VAL A 156 -51.63 35.08 47.04
C VAL A 156 -52.80 34.53 47.86
N LYS A 157 -53.80 33.94 47.19
CA LYS A 157 -54.92 33.26 47.87
C LYS A 157 -54.63 31.80 48.23
N THR A 158 -53.75 31.13 47.48
CA THR A 158 -53.46 29.70 47.67
C THR A 158 -51.99 29.41 47.39
N GLN A 159 -51.33 28.69 48.31
CA GLN A 159 -49.90 28.37 48.20
C GLN A 159 -49.56 27.47 46.99
N LYS A 160 -50.53 26.70 46.49
CA LYS A 160 -50.36 25.81 45.32
C LYS A 160 -50.27 26.56 43.97
N ALA A 161 -50.72 27.81 43.91
CA ALA A 161 -50.72 28.61 42.69
C ALA A 161 -50.61 30.12 43.03
N PRO A 162 -49.44 30.56 43.53
CA PRO A 162 -49.30 31.91 44.10
C PRO A 162 -49.49 33.03 43.07
N PHE A 163 -49.10 32.81 41.82
CA PHE A 163 -49.16 33.82 40.75
C PHE A 163 -50.33 33.61 39.78
N ARG A 164 -51.45 33.06 40.26
CA ARG A 164 -52.65 32.92 39.43
C ARG A 164 -53.20 34.31 39.09
N LYS A 165 -53.47 34.56 37.80
CA LYS A 165 -54.08 35.82 37.34
C LYS A 165 -55.42 36.05 38.07
N SER A 166 -55.59 37.24 38.62
CA SER A 166 -56.85 37.71 39.19
C SER A 166 -57.31 38.93 38.41
N ALA A 167 -58.56 38.91 37.97
CA ALA A 167 -59.21 40.03 37.28
C ALA A 167 -60.28 40.71 38.14
N LEU A 168 -60.38 40.37 39.43
CA LEU A 168 -61.46 40.83 40.32
C LEU A 168 -61.63 42.35 40.38
N PHE A 169 -60.53 43.10 40.28
CA PHE A 169 -60.55 44.55 40.27
C PHE A 169 -61.00 45.13 38.92
N SER A 170 -60.66 44.46 37.82
CA SER A 170 -60.91 44.95 36.45
C SER A 170 -62.20 44.42 35.83
N THR A 171 -62.84 43.40 36.43
CA THR A 171 -64.13 42.86 35.98
C THR A 171 -65.25 43.88 36.23
N PRO A 172 -66.06 44.23 35.22
CA PRO A 172 -67.22 45.11 35.37
C PRO A 172 -68.18 44.56 36.43
N ILE A 173 -68.82 45.44 37.20
CA ILE A 173 -69.70 45.07 38.34
C ILE A 173 -70.82 44.11 37.90
N SER A 174 -71.36 44.29 36.69
CA SER A 174 -72.42 43.44 36.12
C SER A 174 -72.01 41.99 35.87
N GLU A 175 -70.70 41.69 35.81
CA GLU A 175 -70.15 40.37 35.50
C GLU A 175 -69.47 39.71 36.71
N ARG A 176 -69.49 40.37 37.87
CA ARG A 176 -68.88 39.82 39.10
C ARG A 176 -69.76 38.71 39.67
N LEU A 177 -69.14 37.56 39.92
CA LEU A 177 -69.78 36.40 40.55
C LEU A 177 -69.55 36.33 42.08
N ASP A 178 -68.88 37.32 42.65
CA ASP A 178 -68.67 37.41 44.10
C ASP A 178 -69.93 37.97 44.77
N GLU A 179 -70.39 37.34 45.87
CA GLU A 179 -71.45 37.90 46.71
C GLU A 179 -70.98 39.22 47.32
N ILE A 180 -71.71 40.31 47.02
CA ILE A 180 -71.49 41.61 47.65
C ILE A 180 -72.12 41.51 49.04
N GLU A 181 -71.32 41.24 50.07
CA GLU A 181 -71.73 41.52 51.45
C GLU A 181 -71.89 43.05 51.57
N VAL A 182 -73.13 43.51 51.43
CA VAL A 182 -73.53 44.87 51.77
C VAL A 182 -73.40 44.99 53.30
N PRO A 183 -72.62 45.94 53.84
CA PRO A 183 -72.58 46.14 55.27
C PRO A 183 -73.97 46.56 55.76
N PRO A 184 -74.45 46.09 56.92
CA PRO A 184 -75.72 46.54 57.46
C PRO A 184 -75.64 48.05 57.74
N ASP A 185 -76.61 48.78 57.21
CA ASP A 185 -76.82 50.21 57.48
C ASP A 185 -76.91 50.44 59.00
N ASN A 186 -76.14 51.42 59.49
CA ASN A 186 -76.33 52.08 60.78
C ASN A 186 -76.55 53.57 60.51
#